data_AF-A0A846BCJ5-F1
#
_entry.id   AF-A0A846BCJ5-F1
#
_cell.length_a   1.000
_cell.length_b   1.000
_cell.length_c   1.000
_cell.angle_alpha   90.00
_cell.angle_beta   90.00
_cell.angle_gamma   90.00
#
_symmetry.space_group_name_H-M   'P 1'
#
loop_
_entity.id
_entity.type
_entity.pdbx_description
1 polymer ?
#
loop_
_entity_poly.entity_id
_entity_poly.type
_entity_poly.pdbx_seq_one_letter_code
_entity_poly.pdbx_strand_id
1 'polypeptide(L)'
;MKKSPATTVITFRIERKLAARLNKKAVAEHLSLNQYVRSIFIEALVQQDVRDDLTEIHHEVQDLTADVDGLRHDIALMLSVLLTELAEWSEEEAQRWILAHLGGYAPSLDDDNEHL
;
A
#
# COMPACT_ATOMS: atom_id res chain seq x y z
N MET A 1 -47.04 12.60 -18.32
CA MET A 1 -46.43 11.90 -19.48
C MET A 1 -45.26 11.06 -18.96
N LYS A 2 -45.32 9.72 -19.05
CA LYS A 2 -44.19 8.85 -18.65
C LYS A 2 -43.06 9.06 -19.68
N LYS A 3 -41.92 9.62 -19.26
CA LYS A 3 -40.71 9.68 -20.09
C LYS A 3 -40.27 8.24 -20.35
N SER A 4 -40.39 7.78 -21.59
CA SER A 4 -39.83 6.49 -21.98
C SER A 4 -38.31 6.57 -21.88
N PRO A 5 -37.62 5.56 -21.36
CA PRO A 5 -36.17 5.58 -21.25
C PRO A 5 -35.56 5.69 -22.66
N ALA A 6 -34.66 6.65 -22.84
CA ALA A 6 -33.93 6.82 -24.09
C ALA A 6 -33.10 5.55 -24.34
N THR A 7 -33.38 4.86 -25.45
CA THR A 7 -32.65 3.66 -25.84
C THR A 7 -31.66 4.03 -26.92
N THR A 8 -30.36 3.82 -26.66
CA THR A 8 -29.29 4.00 -27.63
C THR A 8 -28.86 2.65 -28.17
N VAL A 9 -28.84 2.49 -29.49
CA VAL A 9 -28.38 1.26 -30.14
C VAL A 9 -26.91 1.46 -30.54
N ILE A 10 -26.05 0.57 -30.06
CA ILE A 10 -24.62 0.53 -30.40
C ILE A 10 -24.38 -0.65 -31.33
N THR A 11 -23.74 -0.41 -32.47
CA THR A 11 -23.40 -1.45 -33.45
C THR A 11 -21.89 -1.58 -33.55
N PHE A 12 -21.38 -2.79 -33.46
CA PHE A 12 -19.97 -3.11 -33.62
C PHE A 12 -19.81 -4.41 -34.39
N ARG A 13 -18.66 -4.58 -35.05
CA ARG A 13 -18.32 -5.80 -35.79
C ARG A 13 -17.45 -6.69 -34.93
N ILE A 14 -17.76 -7.98 -34.95
CA ILE A 14 -16.98 -9.03 -34.30
C ILE A 14 -16.73 -10.16 -35.28
N GLU A 15 -15.72 -10.97 -34.99
CA GLU A 15 -15.45 -12.18 -35.76
C GLU A 15 -16.64 -13.16 -35.69
N ARG A 16 -16.87 -13.86 -36.80
CA ARG A 16 -17.95 -14.85 -36.91
C ARG A 16 -17.88 -15.93 -35.82
N LYS A 17 -16.67 -16.38 -35.48
CA LYS A 17 -16.43 -17.38 -34.42
C LYS A 17 -16.84 -16.85 -33.05
N LEU A 18 -16.56 -15.58 -32.76
CA LEU A 18 -16.96 -14.94 -31.52
C LEU A 18 -18.48 -14.77 -31.45
N ALA A 19 -19.11 -14.31 -32.53
CA ALA A 19 -20.58 -14.18 -32.61
C ALA A 19 -21.29 -15.52 -32.33
N ALA A 20 -20.82 -16.60 -32.94
CA ALA A 20 -21.37 -17.94 -32.72
C ALA A 20 -21.22 -18.40 -31.26
N ARG A 21 -20.07 -18.12 -30.64
CA ARG A 21 -19.83 -18.44 -29.21
C ARG A 21 -20.75 -17.66 -28.29
N LEU A 22 -20.91 -16.35 -28.51
CA LEU A 22 -21.80 -15.49 -27.72
C LEU A 22 -23.25 -15.96 -27.83
N ASN A 23 -23.71 -16.28 -29.04
CA ASN A 23 -25.06 -16.78 -29.24
C ASN A 23 -25.30 -18.13 -28.56
N LYS A 24 -24.34 -19.06 -28.64
CA LYS A 24 -24.42 -20.35 -27.93
C LYS A 24 -24.54 -20.18 -26.42
N LYS A 25 -23.77 -19.24 -25.84
CA LYS A 25 -23.83 -18.95 -24.40
C LYS A 25 -25.14 -18.26 -23.99
N ALA A 26 -25.60 -17.29 -24.78
CA ALA A 26 -26.89 -16.62 -24.54
C ALA A 26 -28.05 -17.63 -24.48
N VAL A 27 -28.08 -18.59 -25.42
CA VAL A 27 -29.08 -19.67 -25.43
C VAL A 27 -28.97 -20.57 -24.20
N ALA A 28 -27.75 -20.91 -23.77
CA ALA A 28 -27.52 -21.73 -22.58
C ALA A 28 -28.00 -21.05 -21.27
N GLU A 29 -28.00 -19.71 -21.25
CA GLU A 29 -28.48 -18.90 -20.12
C GLU A 29 -29.94 -18.46 -20.28
N HIS A 30 -30.64 -18.96 -21.31
CA HIS A 30 -32.03 -18.58 -21.62
C HIS A 30 -32.25 -17.08 -21.85
N LEU A 31 -31.25 -16.39 -22.41
CA LEU A 31 -31.27 -14.96 -22.72
C LEU A 31 -31.26 -14.71 -24.23
N SER A 32 -31.82 -13.57 -24.64
CA SER A 32 -31.56 -13.07 -26.01
C SER A 32 -30.09 -12.62 -26.12
N LEU A 33 -29.52 -12.70 -27.33
CA LEU A 33 -28.15 -12.24 -27.59
C LEU A 33 -27.92 -10.81 -27.10
N ASN A 34 -28.89 -9.90 -27.33
CA ASN A 34 -28.79 -8.52 -26.87
C ASN A 34 -28.77 -8.39 -25.33
N GLN A 35 -29.60 -9.17 -24.62
CA GLN A 35 -29.58 -9.16 -23.15
C GLN A 35 -28.26 -9.71 -22.61
N TYR A 36 -27.76 -10.79 -23.21
CA TYR A 36 -26.51 -11.42 -22.82
C TYR A 36 -25.28 -10.54 -23.07
N VAL A 37 -25.20 -9.90 -24.25
CA VAL A 37 -24.11 -8.97 -24.55
C VAL A 37 -24.18 -7.74 -23.64
N ARG A 38 -25.39 -7.25 -23.34
CA ARG A 38 -25.59 -6.12 -22.42
C ARG A 38 -25.13 -6.47 -21.00
N SER A 39 -25.41 -7.66 -20.48
CA SER A 39 -24.95 -8.04 -19.14
C SER A 39 -23.43 -8.11 -19.05
N ILE A 40 -22.78 -8.74 -20.04
CA ILE A 40 -21.31 -8.77 -20.14
C ILE A 40 -20.74 -7.36 -20.18
N PHE A 41 -21.32 -6.47 -21.00
CA PHE A 41 -20.82 -5.11 -21.15
C PHE A 41 -20.94 -4.31 -19.85
N ILE A 42 -22.08 -4.41 -19.14
CA ILE A 42 -22.28 -3.73 -17.86
C ILE A 42 -21.34 -4.30 -16.80
N GLU A 43 -21.19 -5.62 -16.73
CA GLU A 43 -20.27 -6.27 -15.79
C GLU A 43 -18.83 -5.83 -16.04
N ALA A 44 -18.41 -5.76 -17.31
CA ALA A 44 -17.08 -5.29 -17.68
C ALA A 44 -16.84 -3.83 -17.31
N LEU A 45 -17.86 -2.95 -17.43
CA LEU A 45 -17.77 -1.56 -17.00
C LEU A 45 -17.60 -1.46 -15.48
N VAL A 46 -18.39 -2.19 -14.70
CA VAL A 46 -18.26 -2.18 -13.23
C VAL A 46 -16.90 -2.73 -12.80
N GLN A 47 -16.41 -3.77 -13.47
CA GLN A 47 -15.07 -4.30 -13.22
C GLN A 47 -13.95 -3.34 -13.63
N GLN A 48 -14.21 -2.38 -14.52
CA GLN A 48 -13.23 -1.38 -14.91
C GLN A 48 -12.98 -0.42 -13.75
N ASP A 49 -14.02 0.13 -13.15
CA ASP A 49 -13.90 1.03 -11.99
C ASP A 49 -13.11 0.36 -10.85
N VAL A 50 -13.45 -0.91 -10.55
CA VAL A 50 -12.73 -1.69 -9.52
C VAL A 50 -11.25 -1.92 -9.88
N ARG A 51 -10.91 -2.07 -11.16
CA ARG A 51 -9.52 -2.23 -11.60
C ARG A 51 -8.76 -0.91 -11.53
N ASP A 52 -9.42 0.19 -11.82
CA ASP A 52 -8.84 1.53 -11.74
C ASP A 52 -8.56 1.86 -10.27
N ASP A 53 -9.52 1.65 -9.37
CA ASP A 53 -9.34 1.79 -7.91
C ASP A 53 -8.20 0.90 -7.38
N LEU A 54 -8.14 -0.36 -7.82
CA LEU A 54 -7.06 -1.27 -7.42
C LEU A 54 -5.68 -0.80 -7.90
N THR A 55 -5.63 -0.18 -9.09
CA THR A 55 -4.39 0.37 -9.65
C THR A 55 -3.94 1.60 -8.86
N GLU A 56 -4.88 2.47 -8.46
CA GLU A 56 -4.60 3.62 -7.59
C GLU A 56 -4.06 3.17 -6.22
N ILE A 57 -4.74 2.21 -5.56
CA ILE A 57 -4.26 1.63 -4.29
C ILE A 57 -2.87 1.02 -4.45
N HIS A 58 -2.59 0.36 -5.58
CA HIS A 58 -1.26 -0.20 -5.83
C HIS A 58 -0.17 0.89 -5.87
N HIS A 59 -0.45 2.02 -6.52
CA HIS A 59 0.45 3.16 -6.55
C HIS A 59 0.64 3.80 -5.16
N GLU A 60 -0.44 4.02 -4.42
CA GLU A 60 -0.36 4.55 -3.05
C GLU A 60 0.49 3.66 -2.13
N VAL A 61 0.36 2.34 -2.25
CA VAL A 61 1.18 1.38 -1.48
C VAL A 61 2.65 1.43 -1.90
N GLN A 62 2.94 1.62 -3.19
CA GLN A 62 4.31 1.80 -3.67
C GLN A 62 4.94 3.07 -3.12
N ASP A 63 4.21 4.18 -3.14
CA ASP A 63 4.67 5.46 -2.60
C ASP A 63 4.93 5.36 -1.10
N LEU A 64 4.00 4.77 -0.33
CA LEU A 64 4.19 4.54 1.10
C LEU A 64 5.41 3.66 1.40
N THR A 65 5.67 2.66 0.56
CA THR A 65 6.86 1.80 0.71
C THR A 65 8.14 2.61 0.51
N ALA A 66 8.17 3.49 -0.49
CA ALA A 66 9.31 4.37 -0.74
C ALA A 66 9.54 5.35 0.42
N ASP A 67 8.47 5.92 0.99
CA ASP A 67 8.55 6.80 2.16
C ASP A 67 9.11 6.07 3.38
N VAL A 68 8.65 4.84 3.64
CA VAL A 68 9.15 4.01 4.75
C VAL A 68 10.64 3.69 4.58
N ASP A 69 11.08 3.39 3.37
CA ASP A 69 12.49 3.13 3.10
C ASP A 69 13.35 4.41 3.23
N GLY A 70 12.81 5.56 2.83
CA GLY A 70 13.40 6.87 3.09
C GLY A 70 13.58 7.14 4.58
N LEU A 71 12.52 6.97 5.38
CA LEU A 71 12.58 7.14 6.84
C LEU A 71 13.57 6.18 7.50
N ARG A 72 13.65 4.93 7.04
CA ARG A 72 14.65 3.97 7.53
C ARG A 72 16.07 4.44 7.25
N HIS A 73 16.31 4.99 6.06
CA HIS A 73 17.60 5.55 5.70
C HIS A 73 17.97 6.75 6.60
N ASP A 74 17.03 7.68 6.79
CA ASP A 74 17.23 8.87 7.63
C ASP A 74 17.52 8.48 9.08
N ILE A 75 16.79 7.50 9.63
CA ILE A 75 17.04 6.98 10.99
C ILE A 75 18.44 6.35 11.07
N ALA A 76 18.84 5.55 10.09
CA ALA A 76 20.17 4.95 10.07
C ALA A 76 21.28 6.01 10.03
N LEU A 77 21.08 7.07 9.23
CA LEU A 77 21.99 8.22 9.18
C LEU A 77 22.07 8.92 10.54
N MET A 78 20.93 9.28 11.14
CA MET A 78 20.89 9.94 12.45
C MET A 78 21.55 9.10 13.53
N LEU A 79 21.33 7.78 13.55
CA LEU A 79 22.00 6.88 14.47
C LEU A 79 23.51 6.84 14.25
N SER A 80 23.96 6.83 12.99
CA SER A 80 25.40 6.85 12.69
C SER A 80 26.07 8.16 13.15
N VAL A 81 25.39 9.30 12.99
CA VAL A 81 25.86 10.61 13.48
C VAL A 81 25.91 10.59 15.00
N LEU A 82 24.84 10.18 15.66
CA LEU A 82 24.78 10.10 17.13
C LEU A 82 25.87 9.20 17.70
N LEU A 83 26.10 8.02 17.10
CA LEU A 83 27.15 7.11 17.53
C LEU A 83 28.56 7.69 17.32
N THR A 84 28.75 8.46 16.26
CA THR A 84 30.02 9.15 16.01
C THR A 84 30.26 10.24 17.04
N GLU A 85 29.25 11.07 17.32
CA GLU A 85 29.31 12.10 18.37
C GLU A 85 29.59 11.48 19.75
N LEU A 86 28.89 10.39 20.10
CA LEU A 86 29.13 9.67 21.36
C LEU A 86 30.52 9.03 21.44
N ALA A 87 31.09 8.60 20.31
CA ALA A 87 32.45 8.03 20.28
C ALA A 87 33.54 9.09 20.54
N GLU A 88 33.24 10.36 20.28
CA GLU A 88 34.13 11.48 20.58
C GLU A 88 34.06 11.94 22.03
N TRP A 89 33.05 11.50 22.79
CA TRP A 89 32.87 11.89 24.18
C TRP A 89 33.81 11.11 25.09
N SER A 90 34.27 11.81 26.14
CA SER A 90 34.88 11.13 27.28
C SER A 90 33.85 10.27 28.03
N GLU A 91 34.33 9.24 28.74
CA GLU A 91 33.48 8.36 29.55
C GLU A 91 32.59 9.14 30.54
N GLU A 92 33.12 10.24 31.09
CA GLU A 92 32.45 11.13 32.04
C GLU A 92 31.34 11.97 31.42
N GLU A 93 31.47 12.35 30.15
CA GLU A 93 30.46 13.09 29.39
C GLU A 93 29.33 12.16 28.95
N ALA A 94 29.68 10.95 28.47
CA ALA A 94 28.73 9.90 28.13
C ALA A 94 27.91 9.46 29.36
N GLN A 95 28.55 9.20 30.49
CA GLN A 95 27.86 8.85 31.73
C GLN A 95 26.91 9.98 32.18
N ARG A 96 27.35 11.24 32.17
CA ARG A 96 26.51 12.38 32.54
C ARG A 96 25.28 12.52 31.65
N TRP A 97 25.43 12.33 30.34
CA TRP A 97 24.32 12.44 29.39
C TRP A 97 23.34 11.28 29.52
N ILE A 98 23.82 10.03 29.67
CA ILE A 98 23.00 8.83 29.89
C ILE A 98 22.19 8.99 31.18
N LEU A 99 22.81 9.44 32.27
CA LEU A 99 22.14 9.72 33.53
C LEU A 99 21.06 10.80 33.39
N ALA A 100 21.32 11.85 32.60
CA ALA A 100 20.40 12.97 32.42
C ALA A 100 19.21 12.66 31.49
N HIS A 101 19.37 11.80 30.48
CA HIS A 101 18.37 11.62 29.41
C HIS A 101 17.75 10.22 29.35
N LEU A 102 18.44 9.17 29.81
CA LEU A 102 17.96 7.79 29.77
C LEU A 102 17.48 7.26 31.13
N GLY A 103 17.64 8.04 32.21
CA GLY A 103 17.01 7.77 33.51
C GLY A 103 17.48 6.46 34.18
N GLY A 104 18.75 6.09 34.04
CA GLY A 104 19.33 4.88 34.64
C GLY A 104 20.31 5.19 35.76
N TYR A 105 19.98 4.75 36.98
CA TYR A 105 20.80 4.71 38.21
C TYR A 105 22.31 4.51 37.91
N ALA A 106 23.16 5.42 38.38
CA ALA A 106 24.60 5.18 38.42
C ALA A 106 24.85 3.97 39.32
N PRO A 107 25.56 2.91 38.87
CA PRO A 107 26.06 1.93 39.81
C PRO A 107 26.96 2.68 40.77
N SER A 108 26.64 2.66 42.08
CA SER A 108 27.62 3.04 43.08
C SER A 108 28.83 2.15 42.84
N LEU A 109 29.95 2.75 42.45
CA LEU A 109 31.25 2.18 42.76
C LEU A 109 31.37 2.29 44.28
N ASP A 110 30.66 1.42 45.01
CA ASP A 110 30.99 1.13 46.39
C ASP A 110 32.38 0.50 46.35
N ASP A 111 33.36 1.35 46.59
CA ASP A 111 34.74 1.00 46.88
C ASP A 111 34.76 0.28 48.23
N ASP A 112 34.26 -0.97 48.22
CA ASP A 112 34.54 -1.99 49.22
C ASP A 112 36.05 -2.30 49.13
N ASN A 113 36.88 -1.41 49.66
CA ASN A 113 38.28 -1.70 49.89
C ASN A 113 38.90 -0.89 51.05
N GLU A 114 38.21 -0.87 52.19
CA GLU A 114 38.86 -0.62 53.49
C GLU A 114 38.43 -1.68 54.52
N HIS A 115 38.84 -2.93 54.32
CA HIS A 115 38.90 -3.91 55.41
C HIS A 115 40.24 -4.67 55.42
N LEU A 116 41.02 -4.33 56.47
CA LEU A 116 42.07 -5.11 57.16
C LEU A 116 43.49 -5.12 56.59
#